data_AF-A0A3M2EBT7-F1
#
_entry.id   AF-A0A3M2EBT7-F1
#
_cell.length_a   1.000
_cell.length_b   1.000
_cell.length_c   1.000
_cell.angle_alpha   90.00
_cell.angle_beta   90.00
_cell.angle_gamma   90.00
#
_symmetry.space_group_name_H-M   'P 1'
#
loop_
_entity.id
_entity.type
_entity.pdbx_description
1 polymer ?
#
loop_
_entity_poly.entity_id
_entity_poly.type
_entity_poly.pdbx_seq_one_letter_code
_entity_poly.pdbx_strand_id
1 'polypeptide(L)' 'QPAFSGMGYKEGSMPAAERAAKRVMSLPMHPYLGLTAINKIISVLMGTCK' A
#
# COMPACT_ATOMS: atom_id res chain seq x y z
N GLN A 1 11.61 9.34 3.99
CA GLN A 1 10.84 10.12 4.97
C GLN A 1 11.67 11.33 5.42
N PRO A 2 11.18 12.57 5.25
CA PRO A 2 11.93 13.77 5.66
C PRO A 2 12.23 13.82 7.17
N ALA A 3 11.34 13.28 8.02
CA ALA A 3 11.51 13.25 9.47
C ALA A 3 12.76 12.47 9.96
N PHE A 4 13.30 11.56 9.14
CA PHE A 4 14.46 10.73 9.47
C PHE A 4 15.72 11.07 8.68
N SER A 5 15.76 12.22 7.98
CA SER A 5 16.88 12.60 7.10
C SER A 5 18.21 12.77 7.84
N GLY A 6 18.19 13.22 9.10
CA GLY A 6 19.38 13.41 9.93
C GLY A 6 19.99 12.13 10.51
N MET A 7 19.35 10.96 10.33
CA MET A 7 19.79 9.69 10.91
C MET A 7 20.74 8.89 10.01
N GLY A 8 21.07 9.39 8.81
CA GLY A 8 22.06 8.77 7.92
C GLY A 8 21.61 7.48 7.22
N TYR A 9 20.33 7.09 7.32
CA TYR A 9 19.79 5.92 6.61
C TYR A 9 19.81 6.11 5.09
N LYS A 10 20.18 5.05 4.38
CA LYS A 10 20.22 4.96 2.91
C LYS A 10 19.34 3.82 2.41
N GLU A 11 19.05 3.78 1.11
CA GLU A 11 18.41 2.61 0.51
C GLU A 11 19.23 1.34 0.80
N GLY A 12 18.56 0.24 1.13
CA GLY A 12 19.16 -0.99 1.62
C GLY A 12 19.39 -1.04 3.13
N SER A 13 19.18 0.05 3.88
CA SER A 13 19.35 0.04 5.34
C SER A 13 18.24 -0.77 6.02
N MET A 14 17.06 -0.86 5.40
CA MET A 14 15.89 -1.59 5.94
C MET A 14 15.26 -2.48 4.86
N PRO A 15 15.96 -3.51 4.39
CA PRO A 15 15.61 -4.20 3.14
C PRO A 15 14.24 -4.88 3.17
N ALA A 16 13.81 -5.41 4.32
CA ALA A 16 12.47 -5.99 4.46
C ALA A 16 11.37 -4.93 4.39
N ALA A 17 11.55 -3.81 5.10
CA ALA A 17 10.59 -2.71 5.12
C ALA A 17 10.50 -2.02 3.75
N GLU A 18 11.64 -1.79 3.09
CA GLU A 18 11.71 -1.20 1.75
C GLU A 18 11.01 -2.08 0.71
N ARG A 19 11.24 -3.41 0.75
CA ARG A 19 10.53 -4.35 -0.14
C ARG A 19 9.02 -4.34 0.09
N ALA A 20 8.58 -4.27 1.34
CA ALA A 20 7.15 -4.19 1.66
C ALA A 20 6.54 -2.87 1.16
N ALA A 21 7.17 -1.74 1.44
CA ALA A 21 6.72 -0.41 1.03
C ALA A 21 6.63 -0.26 -0.51
N LYS A 22 7.51 -0.93 -1.27
CA LYS A 22 7.49 -0.93 -2.74
C LYS A 22 6.37 -1.76 -3.36
N ARG A 23 5.76 -2.70 -2.63
CA ARG A 23 4.82 -3.70 -3.20
C ARG A 23 3.43 -3.66 -2.61
N VAL A 24 3.30 -3.26 -1.35
CA VAL A 24 2.01 -3.26 -0.64
C VAL A 24 1.22 -2.02 -1.02
N MET A 25 -0.04 -2.23 -1.39
CA MET A 25 -1.03 -1.17 -1.58
C MET A 25 -2.17 -1.39 -0.58
N SER A 26 -2.58 -0.32 0.11
CA SER A 26 -3.73 -0.36 1.02
C SER A 26 -5.03 -0.12 0.25
N LEU A 27 -6.01 -1.01 0.45
CA LEU A 27 -7.36 -0.84 -0.09
C LEU A 27 -8.25 -0.09 0.91
N PRO A 28 -9.29 0.64 0.44
CA PRO A 28 -10.27 1.27 1.32
C PRO A 28 -10.93 0.23 2.25
N MET A 29 -10.85 0.47 3.56
CA MET A 29 -11.43 -0.40 4.61
C MET A 29 -11.87 0.46 5.80
N HIS A 30 -13.04 1.08 5.72
CA HIS A 30 -13.63 1.86 6.82
C HIS A 30 -15.05 1.37 7.16
N PRO A 31 -15.56 1.61 8.38
CA PRO A 31 -16.85 1.03 8.82
C PRO A 31 -18.04 1.37 7.93
N TYR A 32 -18.01 2.54 7.28
CA TYR A 32 -19.07 3.01 6.38
C TYR A 32 -18.89 2.57 4.91
N LEU A 33 -17.96 1.66 4.63
CA LEU A 33 -17.73 1.18 3.27
C LEU A 33 -18.80 0.15 2.91
N GLY A 34 -19.79 0.58 2.13
CA GLY A 34 -20.90 -0.27 1.71
C GLY A 34 -20.46 -1.40 0.76
N LEU A 35 -21.23 -2.50 0.76
CA LEU A 35 -20.97 -3.68 -0.08
C LEU A 35 -20.87 -3.35 -1.58
N THR A 36 -21.66 -2.41 -2.08
CA THR A 36 -21.59 -1.96 -3.48
C THR A 36 -20.22 -1.38 -3.84
N ALA A 37 -19.63 -0.59 -2.93
CA ALA A 37 -18.30 -0.02 -3.13
C ALA A 37 -17.22 -1.11 -3.06
N ILE A 38 -17.33 -2.06 -2.13
CA ILE A 38 -16.43 -3.22 -2.01
C ILE A 38 -16.45 -4.04 -3.32
N ASN A 39 -17.64 -4.38 -3.82
CA ASN A 39 -17.78 -5.15 -5.07
C ASN A 39 -17.18 -4.42 -6.27
N LYS A 40 -17.31 -3.09 -6.34
CA LYS A 40 -16.67 -2.27 -7.38
C LYS A 40 -15.14 -2.32 -7.28
N ILE A 41 -14.59 -2.26 -6.07
CA ILE A 41 -13.13 -2.38 -5.86
C ILE A 41 -12.65 -3.76 -6.33
N ILE A 42 -13.36 -4.83 -5.94
CA ILE A 42 -13.03 -6.20 -6.35
C ILE A 42 -13.06 -6.36 -7.87
N SER A 43 -14.10 -5.86 -8.54
CA SER A 43 -14.24 -6.02 -9.99
C SER A 43 -13.12 -5.32 -10.76
N VAL A 44 -12.73 -4.12 -10.32
CA VAL A 44 -11.62 -3.36 -10.92
C VAL A 44 -10.29 -4.09 -10.70
N LEU A 45 -10.03 -4.59 -9.48
CA LEU A 45 -8.79 -5.30 -9.17
C LEU A 45 -8.65 -6.59 -10.00
N MET A 46 -9.73 -7.36 -10.12
CA MET A 46 -9.74 -8.56 -10.96
C MET A 46 -9.54 -8.26 -12.45
N GLY A 47 -10.04 -7.13 -12.94
CA GLY A 47 -9.87 -6.72 -14.34
C GLY A 47 -8.47 -6.19 -14.68
N THR A 48 -7.77 -5.63 -13.68
CA THR A 48 -6.47 -4.96 -13.86
C THR A 48 -5.29 -5.91 -13.65
N CYS A 49 -5.45 -6.93 -12.80
CA CYS A 49 -4.45 -7.99 -12.62
C CYS A 49 -4.61 -9.06 -13.71
N LYS A 50 -4.02 -8.81 -14.89
CA LYS A 50 -3.70 -9.84 -15.89
C LYS A 50 -2.20 -10.09 -15.93
#